data_AF-A0A0K8QA54-F1
#
_entry.id   AF-A0A0K8QA54-F1
#
_cell.length_a   1.000
_cell.length_b   1.000
_cell.length_c   1.000
_cell.angle_alpha   90.00
_cell.angle_beta   90.00
_cell.angle_gamma   90.00
#
_symmetry.space_group_name_H-M   'P 1'
#
loop_
_entity.id
_entity.type
_entity.pdbx_description
1 polymer ?
#
loop_
_entity_poly.entity_id
_entity_poly.type
_entity_poly.pdbx_seq_one_letter_code
_entity_poly.pdbx_strand_id
1 'polypeptide(L)'
;MLLFRPQGEWTVGGSTYAAGSLLAAKFEDYMGGSREFAILFSPDAHTSLQSWSWTRNFLLLNLLRDVSSEIRVLDPETPGTDAAWASTLLDACPPLHDVTAYAVDDEDDIATEDTTDDKETAADGVVDAADAAGDDFWLVATGFTTPSTLTRGTLRRASPGTASKARTR
;
A
#
# COMPACT_ATOMS: atom_id res chain seq x y z
N MET A 1 -4.44 12.22 -5.62
CA MET A 1 -4.45 12.46 -4.15
C MET A 1 -3.07 12.94 -3.72
N LEU A 2 -2.97 13.72 -2.65
CA LEU A 2 -1.70 14.18 -2.08
C LEU A 2 -1.44 13.52 -0.73
N LEU A 3 -0.18 13.14 -0.47
CA LEU A 3 0.28 12.65 0.82
C LEU A 3 1.31 13.61 1.42
N PHE A 4 1.22 13.81 2.73
CA PHE A 4 2.13 14.69 3.48
C PHE A 4 2.70 13.94 4.68
N ARG A 5 4.01 14.09 4.90
CA ARG A 5 4.70 13.61 6.11
C ARG A 5 5.49 14.75 6.75
N PRO A 6 4.88 15.51 7.68
CA PRO A 6 5.57 16.63 8.31
C PRO A 6 6.78 16.15 9.13
N GLN A 7 7.91 16.85 9.01
CA GLN A 7 9.16 16.54 9.74
C GLN A 7 9.20 17.17 11.15
N GLY A 8 8.25 18.04 11.46
CA GLY A 8 8.03 18.66 12.77
C GLY A 8 6.54 18.79 13.03
N GLU A 9 6.15 19.24 14.22
CA GLU A 9 4.76 19.59 14.49
C GLU A 9 4.28 20.63 13.46
N TRP A 10 3.14 20.38 12.83
CA TRP A 10 2.64 21.20 11.74
C TRP A 10 1.20 21.65 11.99
N THR A 11 1.01 22.96 12.16
CA THR A 11 -0.31 23.58 12.34
C THR A 11 -0.78 24.18 11.03
N VAL A 12 -1.93 23.73 10.54
CA VAL A 12 -2.52 24.18 9.28
C VAL A 12 -4.04 24.01 9.33
N GLY A 13 -4.79 24.97 8.78
CA GLY A 13 -6.26 24.90 8.78
C GLY A 13 -6.89 24.84 10.19
N GLY A 14 -6.23 25.38 11.20
CA GLY A 14 -6.69 25.34 12.60
C GLY A 14 -6.50 23.99 13.32
N SER A 15 -5.91 23.00 12.65
CA SER A 15 -5.54 21.70 13.24
C SER A 15 -4.03 21.57 13.35
N THR A 16 -3.58 20.80 14.34
CA THR A 16 -2.16 20.52 14.58
C THR A 16 -1.88 19.04 14.39
N TYR A 17 -0.89 18.71 13.56
CA TYR A 17 -0.48 17.35 13.25
C TYR A 17 0.91 17.07 13.80
N ALA A 18 1.08 15.91 14.43
CA ALA A 18 2.37 15.51 15.00
C ALA A 18 3.41 15.27 13.91
N ALA A 19 4.69 15.53 14.23
CA ALA A 19 5.81 15.15 13.38
C ALA A 19 5.77 13.64 13.10
N GLY A 20 6.08 13.24 11.87
CA GLY A 20 6.09 11.82 11.47
C GLY A 20 4.71 11.21 11.17
N SER A 21 3.62 11.99 11.29
CA SER A 21 2.29 11.57 10.83
C SER A 21 2.27 11.36 9.30
N LEU A 22 1.34 10.56 8.81
CA LEU A 22 0.99 10.51 7.39
C LEU A 22 -0.41 11.07 7.20
N LEU A 23 -0.52 12.10 6.37
CA LEU A 23 -1.75 12.81 6.09
C LEU A 23 -2.09 12.67 4.60
N ALA A 24 -3.38 12.64 4.29
CA ALA A 24 -3.89 12.65 2.93
C ALA A 24 -4.83 13.83 2.68
N ALA A 25 -4.79 14.36 1.46
CA ALA A 25 -5.78 15.30 0.97
C ALA A 25 -6.17 14.97 -0.47
N LYS A 26 -7.40 15.31 -0.83
CA LYS A 26 -7.82 15.31 -2.24
C LYS A 26 -7.07 16.41 -2.96
N PHE A 27 -6.51 16.07 -4.13
CA PHE A 27 -5.65 16.98 -4.88
C PHE A 27 -6.39 18.24 -5.29
N GLU A 28 -7.57 18.08 -5.91
CA GLU A 28 -8.39 19.21 -6.38
C GLU A 28 -8.83 20.12 -5.23
N ASP A 29 -9.29 19.55 -4.11
CA ASP A 29 -9.70 20.35 -2.95
C ASP A 29 -8.52 21.13 -2.36
N TYR A 30 -7.35 20.51 -2.27
CA TYR A 30 -6.13 21.16 -1.79
C TYR A 30 -5.70 22.30 -2.72
N MET A 31 -5.75 22.09 -4.04
CA MET A 31 -5.47 23.11 -5.04
C MET A 31 -6.52 24.23 -5.03
N GLY A 32 -7.77 23.90 -4.71
CA GLY A 32 -8.86 24.86 -4.45
C GLY A 32 -8.73 25.63 -3.13
N GLY A 33 -7.68 25.37 -2.35
CA GLY A 33 -7.37 26.09 -1.11
C GLY A 33 -7.78 25.38 0.17
N SER A 34 -8.43 24.21 0.10
CA SER A 34 -8.74 23.42 1.28
C SER A 34 -7.46 23.02 2.03
N ARG A 35 -7.54 23.04 3.35
CA ARG A 35 -6.48 22.62 4.27
C ARG A 35 -6.98 21.58 5.26
N GLU A 36 -8.02 20.85 4.86
CA GLU A 36 -8.49 19.67 5.57
C GLU A 36 -7.67 18.45 5.15
N PHE A 37 -7.21 17.69 6.13
CA PHE A 37 -6.40 16.50 5.91
C PHE A 37 -7.00 15.31 6.64
N ALA A 38 -7.03 14.18 5.96
CA ALA A 38 -7.31 12.88 6.55
C ALA A 38 -6.03 12.35 7.21
N ILE A 39 -6.09 11.99 8.49
CA ILE A 39 -4.97 11.35 9.18
C ILE A 39 -4.99 9.86 8.81
N LEU A 40 -3.94 9.39 8.13
CA LEU A 40 -3.76 7.98 7.76
C LEU A 40 -2.92 7.22 8.78
N PHE A 41 -1.98 7.91 9.41
CA PHE A 41 -1.14 7.39 10.49
C PHE A 41 -0.72 8.55 11.39
N SER A 42 -0.76 8.33 12.70
CA SER A 42 -0.14 9.20 13.70
C SER A 42 0.83 8.36 14.53
N PRO A 43 2.09 8.77 14.70
CA PRO A 43 3.02 8.04 15.54
C PRO A 43 2.58 8.09 17.00
N ASP A 44 2.95 7.04 17.73
CA ASP A 44 2.84 6.96 19.19
C ASP A 44 4.23 6.71 19.81
N ALA A 45 4.28 6.36 21.10
CA ALA A 45 5.53 6.12 21.81
C ALA A 45 6.35 4.93 21.26
N HIS A 46 5.74 4.02 20.52
CA HIS A 46 6.32 2.75 20.10
C HIS A 46 6.37 2.58 18.57
N THR A 47 5.65 3.40 17.81
CA THR A 47 5.46 3.22 16.37
C THR A 47 5.96 4.41 15.56
N SER A 48 6.64 4.11 14.45
CA SER A 48 7.12 5.12 13.51
C SER A 48 6.92 4.66 12.07
N LEU A 49 6.65 5.62 11.18
CA LEU A 49 6.51 5.38 9.74
C LEU A 49 7.88 5.43 9.04
N GLN A 50 8.21 4.36 8.32
CA GLN A 50 9.41 4.28 7.51
C GLN A 50 9.14 4.71 6.07
N SER A 51 8.15 4.10 5.43
CA SER A 51 7.80 4.36 4.03
C SER A 51 6.36 3.93 3.74
N TRP A 52 5.87 4.25 2.54
CA TRP A 52 4.59 3.78 2.05
C TRP A 52 4.66 3.48 0.56
N SER A 53 3.76 2.64 0.07
CA SER A 53 3.69 2.27 -1.34
C SER A 53 2.24 2.06 -1.77
N TRP A 54 1.85 2.66 -2.90
CA TRP A 54 0.51 2.51 -3.47
C TRP A 54 0.46 1.29 -4.37
N THR A 55 -0.46 0.39 -4.06
CA THR A 55 -1.02 -0.53 -5.06
C THR A 55 -2.18 0.16 -5.79
N ARG A 56 -2.85 -0.52 -6.72
CA ARG A 56 -4.02 0.01 -7.43
C ARG A 56 -5.10 0.50 -6.46
N ASN A 57 -5.43 -0.30 -5.45
CA ASN A 57 -6.55 -0.01 -4.55
C ASN A 57 -6.15 0.20 -3.08
N PHE A 58 -4.95 -0.21 -2.66
CA PHE A 58 -4.53 -0.14 -1.26
C PHE A 58 -3.24 0.65 -1.07
N LEU A 59 -3.09 1.25 0.10
CA LEU A 59 -1.84 1.84 0.57
C LEU A 59 -1.16 0.92 1.57
N LEU A 60 0.06 0.50 1.26
CA LEU A 60 0.94 -0.22 2.19
C LEU A 60 1.71 0.80 3.02
N LEU A 61 1.70 0.65 4.35
CA LEU A 61 2.58 1.38 5.26
C LEU A 61 3.61 0.42 5.83
N ASN A 62 4.89 0.76 5.65
CA ASN A 62 5.99 0.10 6.34
C ASN A 62 6.28 0.87 7.63
N LEU A 63 6.01 0.25 8.77
CA LEU A 63 6.18 0.82 10.10
C LEU A 63 7.29 0.07 10.85
N LEU A 64 7.87 0.75 11.85
CA LEU A 64 8.59 0.09 12.92
C LEU A 64 7.79 0.21 14.21
N ARG A 65 7.52 -0.92 14.85
CA ARG A 65 7.01 -1.01 16.21
C ARG A 65 8.07 -1.61 17.10
N ASP A 66 8.58 -0.84 18.05
CA ASP A 66 9.68 -1.26 18.93
C ASP A 66 10.88 -1.84 18.13
N VAL A 67 11.21 -1.20 17.01
CA VAL A 67 12.29 -1.60 16.07
C VAL A 67 12.04 -2.96 15.36
N SER A 68 10.83 -3.52 15.47
CA SER A 68 10.38 -4.64 14.64
C SER A 68 9.51 -4.13 13.51
N SER A 69 9.67 -4.69 12.30
CA SER A 69 8.87 -4.27 11.15
C SER A 69 7.41 -4.68 11.32
N GLU A 70 6.51 -3.76 10.98
CA GLU A 70 5.07 -3.98 10.95
C GLU A 70 4.52 -3.39 9.65
N ILE A 71 3.81 -4.18 8.85
CA ILE A 71 3.18 -3.70 7.61
C ILE A 71 1.67 -3.56 7.83
N ARG A 72 1.14 -2.37 7.57
CA ARG A 72 -0.30 -2.09 7.57
C ARG A 72 -0.80 -1.92 6.15
N VAL A 73 -1.94 -2.52 5.84
CA VAL A 73 -2.68 -2.32 4.59
C VAL A 73 -3.85 -1.39 4.89
N LEU A 74 -3.85 -0.23 4.25
CA LEU A 74 -4.92 0.75 4.35
C LEU A 74 -5.83 0.66 3.11
N ASP A 75 -7.14 0.65 3.34
CA ASP A 75 -8.17 0.64 2.30
C ASP A 75 -8.87 2.01 2.23
N PRO A 76 -8.61 2.82 1.18
CA PRO A 76 -9.17 4.17 1.04
C PRO A 76 -10.69 4.20 0.82
N GLU A 77 -11.30 3.09 0.40
CA GLU A 77 -12.76 3.03 0.17
C GLU A 77 -13.53 2.60 1.42
N THR A 78 -12.85 2.10 2.45
CA THR A 78 -13.48 1.68 3.70
C THR A 78 -13.08 2.64 4.82
N PRO A 79 -14.02 3.35 5.47
CA PRO A 79 -13.70 4.21 6.60
C PRO A 79 -13.06 3.45 7.77
N GLY A 80 -12.04 4.07 8.39
CA GLY A 80 -11.39 3.52 9.58
C GLY A 80 -12.07 3.93 10.89
N THR A 81 -11.64 3.31 11.99
CA THR A 81 -12.07 3.64 13.37
C THR A 81 -11.17 4.70 14.00
N ASP A 82 -9.86 4.49 13.92
CA ASP A 82 -8.83 5.32 14.60
C ASP A 82 -8.10 6.25 13.62
N ALA A 83 -8.22 5.96 12.33
CA ALA A 83 -7.67 6.73 11.22
C ALA A 83 -8.73 6.88 10.14
N ALA A 84 -8.50 7.73 9.14
CA ALA A 84 -9.48 7.98 8.09
C ALA A 84 -9.82 6.73 7.26
N TRP A 85 -8.87 5.81 7.09
CA TRP A 85 -9.02 4.59 6.31
C TRP A 85 -8.95 3.36 7.19
N ALA A 86 -9.69 2.32 6.81
CA ALA A 86 -9.61 1.03 7.46
C ALA A 86 -8.20 0.47 7.32
N SER A 87 -7.66 -0.02 8.43
CA SER A 87 -6.29 -0.49 8.53
C SER A 87 -6.28 -1.93 9.00
N THR A 88 -5.59 -2.79 8.26
CA THR A 88 -5.40 -4.20 8.63
C THR A 88 -3.92 -4.53 8.71
N LEU A 89 -3.55 -5.40 9.66
CA LEU A 89 -2.19 -5.91 9.76
C LEU A 89 -1.95 -6.91 8.64
N LEU A 90 -0.84 -6.76 7.92
CA LEU A 90 -0.34 -7.79 7.02
C LEU A 90 0.44 -8.82 7.84
N ASP A 91 -0.16 -9.99 8.07
CA ASP A 91 0.43 -11.11 8.82
C ASP A 91 1.51 -11.83 8.00
N ALA A 92 2.58 -11.10 7.69
CA ALA A 92 3.74 -11.57 6.94
C ALA A 92 5.06 -11.05 7.51
N CYS A 93 5.03 -10.47 8.71
CA CYS A 93 6.19 -9.91 9.41
C CYS A 93 6.51 -10.75 10.65
N PRO A 94 7.38 -11.77 10.57
CA PRO A 94 7.77 -12.52 11.76
C PRO A 94 8.48 -11.59 12.78
N PRO A 95 8.39 -11.87 14.09
CA PRO A 95 9.01 -11.02 15.10
C PRO A 95 10.51 -10.80 14.86
N LEU A 96 11.00 -9.59 15.12
CA LEU A 96 12.42 -9.21 15.01
C LEU A 96 13.01 -9.31 13.59
N HIS A 97 12.17 -9.32 12.56
CA HIS A 97 12.63 -9.25 11.17
C HIS A 97 12.61 -7.81 10.66
N ASP A 98 13.57 -7.52 9.78
CA ASP A 98 13.49 -6.38 8.88
C ASP A 98 12.65 -6.80 7.68
N VAL A 99 11.51 -6.13 7.48
CA VAL A 99 10.51 -6.49 6.46
C VAL A 99 10.04 -5.23 5.77
N THR A 100 10.15 -5.22 4.44
CA THR A 100 9.63 -4.12 3.62
C THR A 100 8.74 -4.66 2.51
N ALA A 101 7.62 -3.99 2.28
CA ALA A 101 6.74 -4.24 1.15
C ALA A 101 6.75 -3.09 0.14
N TYR A 102 6.70 -3.47 -1.13
CA TYR A 102 6.64 -2.58 -2.29
C TYR A 102 5.50 -3.04 -3.19
N ALA A 103 4.65 -2.12 -3.65
CA ALA A 103 3.69 -2.43 -4.69
C ALA A 103 4.40 -2.89 -5.96
N VAL A 104 3.78 -3.84 -6.67
CA VAL A 104 4.19 -4.20 -8.02
C VAL A 104 3.64 -3.15 -8.96
N ASP A 105 4.52 -2.59 -9.80
CA ASP A 105 4.13 -1.72 -10.90
C ASP A 105 3.77 -2.59 -12.12
N ASP A 106 2.69 -2.25 -12.81
CA ASP A 106 2.22 -2.94 -14.01
C ASP A 106 2.70 -2.25 -15.30
N GLU A 107 3.90 -1.66 -15.29
CA GLU A 107 4.60 -1.21 -16.50
C GLU A 107 5.03 -2.41 -17.36
N ASP A 108 4.06 -3.13 -17.93
CA ASP A 108 4.17 -4.07 -19.05
C ASP A 108 2.76 -4.48 -19.53
N ASP A 109 1.95 -3.52 -19.99
CA ASP A 109 1.26 -3.81 -21.26
C ASP A 109 2.38 -3.73 -22.31
N ILE A 110 3.12 -4.84 -22.49
CA ILE A 110 4.02 -5.00 -23.62
C ILE A 110 3.23 -4.54 -24.84
N ALA A 111 3.57 -3.36 -25.36
CA ALA A 111 3.02 -2.88 -26.60
C ALA A 111 3.23 -4.03 -27.57
N THR A 112 2.13 -4.59 -28.07
CA THR A 112 2.15 -5.55 -29.15
C THR A 112 2.68 -4.77 -30.36
N GLU A 113 4.00 -4.66 -30.45
CA GLU A 113 4.68 -4.11 -31.61
C GLU A 113 4.35 -5.04 -32.79
N ASP A 114 3.42 -4.55 -33.60
CA ASP A 114 3.32 -4.75 -35.04
C ASP A 114 3.53 -6.19 -35.55
N THR A 115 2.48 -7.00 -35.49
CA THR A 115 2.40 -8.22 -36.32
C THR A 115 1.68 -7.91 -37.63
N THR A 116 2.35 -7.24 -38.56
CA THR A 116 2.07 -7.48 -39.98
C THR A 116 3.03 -8.55 -40.48
N ASP A 117 2.58 -9.81 -40.40
CA ASP A 117 2.65 -10.77 -41.51
C ASP A 117 1.99 -12.09 -41.09
N ASP A 118 0.78 -12.30 -41.62
CA ASP A 118 0.17 -13.58 -42.01
C ASP A 118 0.30 -14.81 -41.09
N LYS A 119 -0.67 -15.01 -40.19
CA LYS A 119 -1.35 -16.32 -40.07
C LYS A 119 -2.68 -16.27 -39.31
N GLU A 120 -3.75 -16.63 -40.01
CA GLU A 120 -5.06 -16.99 -39.48
C GLU A 120 -4.97 -18.30 -38.67
N THR A 121 -5.40 -18.31 -37.41
CA THR A 121 -6.15 -19.42 -36.78
C THR A 121 -6.89 -18.90 -35.54
N ALA A 122 -8.20 -19.14 -35.51
CA ALA A 122 -9.13 -18.71 -34.46
C ALA A 122 -9.01 -19.50 -33.14
N ALA A 123 -9.42 -18.82 -32.07
CA ALA A 123 -10.21 -19.28 -30.92
C ALA A 123 -9.57 -19.14 -29.52
N ASP A 124 -10.35 -18.45 -28.69
CA ASP A 124 -10.45 -18.46 -27.23
C ASP A 124 -9.33 -17.85 -26.36
N GLY A 125 -9.75 -16.83 -25.61
CA GLY A 125 -9.05 -16.38 -24.40
C GLY A 125 -8.54 -14.95 -24.47
N VAL A 126 -9.43 -13.95 -24.64
CA VAL A 126 -9.15 -12.64 -24.03
C VAL A 126 -9.24 -12.85 -22.53
N VAL A 127 -8.11 -13.20 -21.91
CA VAL A 127 -7.93 -12.92 -20.50
C VAL A 127 -7.61 -11.45 -20.43
N ASP A 128 -8.48 -10.65 -19.80
CA ASP A 128 -8.17 -9.28 -19.41
C ASP A 128 -6.96 -9.33 -18.47
N ALA A 129 -5.75 -9.31 -19.03
CA ALA A 129 -4.50 -9.28 -18.29
C ALA A 129 -4.35 -7.98 -17.49
N ALA A 130 -5.09 -6.94 -17.87
CA ALA A 130 -5.18 -5.66 -17.18
C ALA A 130 -5.85 -5.73 -15.79
N ASP A 131 -6.62 -6.78 -15.49
CA ASP A 131 -7.38 -6.90 -14.24
C ASP A 131 -6.68 -7.73 -13.14
N ALA A 132 -5.49 -8.29 -13.42
CA ALA A 132 -4.85 -9.24 -12.52
C ALA A 132 -3.75 -8.64 -11.61
N ALA A 133 -3.03 -7.59 -12.05
CA ALA A 133 -1.76 -7.18 -11.43
C ALA A 133 -1.81 -5.92 -10.54
N GLY A 134 -2.98 -5.29 -10.36
CA GLY A 134 -3.03 -3.99 -9.68
C GLY A 134 -2.69 -4.01 -8.19
N ASP A 135 -3.04 -5.08 -7.48
CA ASP A 135 -2.97 -5.16 -6.01
C ASP A 135 -1.88 -6.10 -5.51
N ASP A 136 -0.88 -6.38 -6.36
CA ASP A 136 0.26 -7.21 -6.01
C ASP A 136 1.34 -6.42 -5.28
N PHE A 137 2.10 -7.10 -4.43
CA PHE A 137 3.25 -6.53 -3.74
C PHE A 137 4.39 -7.54 -3.62
N TRP A 138 5.61 -7.02 -3.66
CA TRP A 138 6.82 -7.72 -3.25
C TRP A 138 7.04 -7.52 -1.76
N LEU A 139 7.45 -8.58 -1.07
CA LEU A 139 7.83 -8.58 0.34
C LEU A 139 9.26 -9.10 0.46
N VAL A 140 10.15 -8.28 1.02
CA VAL A 140 11.51 -8.69 1.38
C VAL A 140 11.56 -8.84 2.88
N ALA A 141 11.93 -10.02 3.37
CA ALA A 141 12.08 -10.28 4.80
C ALA A 141 13.47 -10.84 5.10
N THR A 142 14.17 -10.23 6.06
CA THR A 142 15.49 -10.67 6.54
C THR A 142 15.49 -10.76 8.06
N GLY A 143 16.04 -11.84 8.60
CA GLY A 143 16.22 -12.02 10.04
C GLY A 143 17.67 -12.29 10.40
N PHE A 144 18.01 -12.14 11.68
CA PHE A 144 19.37 -12.46 12.16
C PHE A 144 19.76 -13.94 11.93
N THR A 145 18.79 -14.85 12.11
CA THR A 145 18.97 -16.30 11.92
C THR A 145 18.34 -16.83 10.64
N THR A 146 17.67 -15.99 9.87
CA THR A 146 16.87 -16.38 8.71
C THR A 146 17.40 -15.64 7.48
N PRO A 147 17.91 -16.35 6.45
CA PRO A 147 18.36 -15.71 5.22
C PRO A 147 17.29 -14.82 4.61
N SER A 148 17.70 -13.81 3.85
CA SER A 148 16.78 -12.93 3.13
C SER A 148 15.89 -13.75 2.19
N THR A 149 14.59 -13.48 2.25
CA THR A 149 13.59 -14.09 1.38
C THR A 149 12.84 -12.99 0.64
N LEU A 150 12.60 -13.21 -0.66
CA LEU A 150 11.74 -12.39 -1.49
C LEU A 150 10.49 -13.19 -1.83
N THR A 151 9.33 -12.57 -1.62
CA THR A 151 8.03 -13.21 -1.79
C THR A 151 7.08 -12.27 -2.51
N ARG A 152 6.15 -12.80 -3.32
CA ARG A 152 5.04 -12.03 -3.90
C ARG A 152 3.74 -12.34 -3.19
N GLY A 153 2.95 -11.32 -2.92
CA GLY A 153 1.58 -11.44 -2.42
C GLY A 153 0.61 -10.62 -3.26
N THR A 154 -0.68 -10.88 -3.06
CA THR A 154 -1.78 -10.12 -3.66
C THR A 154 -2.74 -9.70 -2.56
N LEU A 155 -3.12 -8.42 -2.56
CA LEU A 155 -4.15 -7.89 -1.68
C LEU A 155 -5.52 -8.07 -2.30
N ARG A 156 -6.52 -8.35 -1.47
CA ARG A 156 -7.93 -8.40 -1.87
C ARG A 156 -8.77 -7.83 -0.74
N ARG A 157 -9.79 -7.06 -1.09
CA ARG A 157 -10.79 -6.66 -0.10
C ARG A 157 -11.54 -7.89 0.36
N ALA A 158 -11.71 -8.03 1.67
CA ALA A 158 -12.59 -9.05 2.22
C ALA A 158 -14.00 -8.85 1.66
N SER A 159 -14.58 -9.89 1.05
CA SER A 159 -16.03 -9.92 0.87
C SER A 159 -16.67 -9.89 2.26
N PRO A 160 -17.81 -9.18 2.47
CA PRO A 160 -18.43 -9.11 3.78
C PRO A 160 -18.69 -10.52 4.32
N GLY A 161 -17.91 -10.94 5.34
CA GLY A 161 -17.98 -12.26 5.96
C GLY A 161 -16.72 -13.13 5.96
N THR A 162 -15.56 -12.71 5.44
CA THR A 162 -14.32 -13.52 5.52
C THR A 162 -13.09 -12.62 5.78
N ALA A 163 -12.31 -12.92 6.83
CA ALA A 163 -11.11 -12.17 7.18
C ALA A 163 -10.09 -12.13 6.02
N SER A 164 -9.52 -10.95 5.76
CA SER A 164 -8.50 -10.76 4.71
C SER A 164 -7.28 -11.62 5.01
N LYS A 165 -6.86 -12.42 4.03
CA LYS A 165 -5.70 -13.31 4.14
C LYS A 165 -4.85 -13.10 2.90
N ALA A 166 -3.63 -12.58 3.07
CA ALA A 166 -2.65 -12.53 2.00
C ALA A 166 -2.35 -13.97 1.55
N ARG A 167 -2.52 -14.25 0.26
CA ARG A 167 -2.11 -15.53 -0.33
C ARG A 167 -0.70 -15.38 -0.86
N THR A 168 0.22 -16.10 -0.23
CA THR A 168 1.59 -16.28 -0.69
C THR A 168 1.61 -17.40 -1.73
N ARG A 169 2.22 -17.19 -2.90
CA ARG A 169 2.45 -18.23 -3.92
C ARG A 169 3.94 -18.37 -4.19
#